data_AF-A0A423T2Z7-F1
#
_entry.id   AF-A0A423T2Z7-F1
#
_cell.length_a   1.000
_cell.length_b   1.000
_cell.length_c   1.000
_cell.angle_alpha   90.00
_cell.angle_beta   90.00
_cell.angle_gamma   90.00
#
_symmetry.space_group_name_H-M   'P 1'
#
loop_
_entity.id
_entity.type
_entity.pdbx_description
1 polymer ?
#
loop_
_entity_poly.entity_id
_entity_poly.type
_entity_poly.pdbx_seq_one_letter_code
_entity_poly.pdbx_strand_id
1 'polypeptide(L)'
;MAEEEHLSPFHTEKIVQFQEVTGTEDLGEARSQLENHGWDLEAAVQTHLALGDNRAPTPPIPAQNGRNDHNDTEDGADSGERESTSGSLLPAWPRGSIFSWGYYLLTLPFRITLSSLSSLFLFVYRIVYPYPRRLTDPLGDVLQFIGQYEAEYGQQHPAFFQGSYSQALSHAKSELKFLLVYLHCADHQDTPAFCRTTLSDPALVEYVNNTMVFWGCSVTTAEGYRVSQALRENAYPFLALIVLRDNRMTVVGRLEGPCTPTKLTEQLQLIVRDNEAYLVVARAERQERELTAALRLQQDEDYQESLQEGAEGTVHIVVKLPHGARLERRFLKTDSLEALYYYIFCHPDSPDRFQVTTNFPRQVVPCEPSEANPNPPTFEEFRLPPRSMLFVSDLDA
;
A
#
# COMPACT_ATOMS: atom_id res chain seq x y z
N MET A 1 -17.77 37.32 -7.30
CA MET A 1 -18.61 36.90 -6.16
C MET A 1 -18.76 35.40 -6.28
N ALA A 2 -17.69 34.68 -5.94
CA ALA A 2 -17.66 33.22 -5.95
C ALA A 2 -18.03 32.78 -4.54
N GLU A 3 -19.10 32.00 -4.41
CA GLU A 3 -19.47 31.36 -3.16
C GLU A 3 -18.36 30.37 -2.80
N GLU A 4 -17.63 30.65 -1.72
CA GLU A 4 -16.85 29.64 -1.01
C GLU A 4 -17.84 28.62 -0.44
N GLU A 5 -18.12 27.60 -1.24
CA GLU A 5 -18.92 26.45 -0.87
C GLU A 5 -18.19 25.72 0.26
N HIS A 6 -18.64 25.95 1.50
CA HIS A 6 -18.17 25.26 2.69
C HIS A 6 -18.22 23.74 2.45
N LEU A 7 -17.04 23.11 2.28
CA LEU A 7 -16.96 21.66 2.19
C LEU A 7 -17.50 21.06 3.49
N SER A 8 -18.52 20.22 3.37
CA SER A 8 -19.01 19.39 4.48
C SER A 8 -17.85 18.55 5.04
N PRO A 9 -17.76 18.33 6.36
CA PRO A 9 -16.72 17.48 6.96
C PRO A 9 -16.64 16.09 6.32
N PHE A 10 -17.76 15.57 5.80
CA PHE A 10 -17.82 14.32 5.04
C PHE A 10 -17.08 14.39 3.70
N HIS A 11 -17.15 15.53 3.00
CA HIS A 11 -16.46 15.75 1.72
C HIS A 11 -14.97 15.92 1.93
N THR A 12 -14.56 16.62 2.98
CA THR A 12 -13.14 16.78 3.34
C THR A 12 -12.50 15.42 3.69
N GLU A 13 -13.18 14.57 4.45
CA GLU A 13 -12.69 13.22 4.78
C GLU A 13 -12.49 12.36 3.52
N LYS A 14 -13.42 12.44 2.55
CA LYS A 14 -13.33 11.71 1.29
C LYS A 14 -12.18 12.18 0.40
N ILE A 15 -11.90 13.48 0.38
CA ILE A 15 -10.77 14.04 -0.36
C ILE A 15 -9.45 13.56 0.25
N VAL A 16 -9.31 13.62 1.58
CA VAL A 16 -8.10 13.13 2.27
C VAL A 16 -7.87 11.65 1.98
N GLN A 17 -8.91 10.81 2.09
CA GLN A 17 -8.82 9.38 1.76
C GLN A 17 -8.46 9.15 0.29
N PHE A 18 -9.00 9.94 -0.64
CA PHE A 18 -8.64 9.86 -2.04
C PHE A 18 -7.16 10.22 -2.26
N GLN A 19 -6.67 11.31 -1.68
CA GLN A 19 -5.28 11.74 -1.76
C GLN A 19 -4.31 10.70 -1.16
N GLU A 20 -4.66 10.10 -0.02
CA GLU A 20 -3.87 9.02 0.60
C GLU A 20 -3.73 7.78 -0.30
N VAL A 21 -4.80 7.41 -1.03
CA VAL A 21 -4.82 6.20 -1.86
C VAL A 21 -4.22 6.44 -3.25
N THR A 22 -4.46 7.61 -3.83
CA THR A 22 -4.07 7.93 -5.21
C THR A 22 -2.74 8.67 -5.31
N GLY A 23 -2.27 9.25 -4.20
CA GLY A 23 -1.07 10.09 -4.13
C GLY A 23 -1.21 11.41 -4.90
N THR A 24 -2.43 11.89 -5.10
CA THR A 24 -2.70 13.16 -5.81
C THR A 24 -2.48 14.34 -4.86
N GLU A 25 -1.55 15.23 -5.18
CA GLU A 25 -1.17 16.37 -4.31
C GLU A 25 -2.14 17.55 -4.42
N ASP A 26 -2.82 17.71 -5.56
CA ASP A 26 -3.75 18.80 -5.82
C ASP A 26 -5.15 18.50 -5.25
N LEU A 27 -5.57 19.32 -4.26
CA LEU A 27 -6.89 19.26 -3.64
C LEU A 27 -8.02 19.53 -4.65
N GLY A 28 -7.79 20.40 -5.63
CA GLY A 28 -8.76 20.76 -6.66
C GLY A 28 -9.02 19.62 -7.63
N GLU A 29 -7.97 18.90 -8.01
CA GLU A 29 -8.07 17.71 -8.86
C GLU A 29 -8.76 16.55 -8.15
N ALA A 30 -8.38 16.27 -6.90
CA ALA A 30 -9.01 15.24 -6.06
C ALA A 30 -10.51 15.52 -5.85
N ARG A 31 -10.87 16.80 -5.62
CA ARG A 31 -12.26 17.23 -5.50
C ARG A 31 -13.03 17.01 -6.80
N SER A 32 -12.49 17.47 -7.94
CA SER A 32 -13.16 17.32 -9.25
C SER A 32 -13.38 15.86 -9.63
N GLN A 33 -12.41 14.98 -9.34
CA GLN A 33 -12.54 13.56 -9.61
C GLN A 33 -13.59 12.88 -8.72
N LEU A 34 -13.66 13.25 -7.44
CA LEU A 34 -14.71 12.77 -6.53
C LEU A 34 -16.10 13.28 -6.92
N GLU A 35 -16.24 14.55 -7.30
CA GLU A 35 -17.52 15.13 -7.76
C GLU A 35 -18.02 14.44 -9.03
N ASN A 36 -17.13 14.16 -9.99
CA ASN A 36 -17.47 13.44 -11.22
C ASN A 36 -17.94 12.00 -10.99
N HIS A 37 -17.56 11.40 -9.85
CA HIS A 37 -17.99 10.06 -9.43
C HIS A 37 -19.03 10.10 -8.29
N GLY A 38 -19.70 11.23 -8.08
CA GLY A 38 -20.77 11.34 -7.08
C GLY A 38 -20.32 11.08 -5.65
N TRP A 39 -19.09 11.50 -5.30
CA TRP A 39 -18.41 11.25 -4.02
C TRP A 39 -18.19 9.77 -3.68
N ASP A 40 -18.24 8.89 -4.68
CA ASP A 40 -17.82 7.50 -4.57
C ASP A 40 -16.30 7.39 -4.68
N LEU A 41 -15.66 7.29 -3.52
CA LEU A 41 -14.21 7.15 -3.38
C LEU A 41 -13.66 5.95 -4.17
N GLU A 42 -14.35 4.82 -4.18
CA GLU A 42 -13.82 3.60 -4.79
C GLU A 42 -13.85 3.69 -6.32
N ALA A 43 -14.96 4.19 -6.87
CA ALA A 43 -15.08 4.45 -8.31
C ALA A 43 -14.05 5.49 -8.78
N ALA A 44 -13.85 6.57 -8.02
CA ALA A 44 -12.86 7.60 -8.35
C ALA A 44 -11.43 7.04 -8.32
N VAL A 45 -11.07 6.27 -7.28
CA VAL A 45 -9.74 5.66 -7.14
C VAL A 45 -9.47 4.65 -8.26
N GLN A 46 -10.45 3.80 -8.58
CA GLN A 46 -10.31 2.81 -9.66
C GLN A 46 -10.09 3.48 -11.02
N THR A 47 -10.85 4.53 -11.31
CA THR A 47 -10.69 5.30 -12.55
C THR A 47 -9.33 6.00 -12.60
N HIS A 48 -8.89 6.64 -11.51
CA HIS A 48 -7.60 7.32 -11.44
C HIS A 48 -6.41 6.36 -11.62
N LEU A 49 -6.48 5.19 -10.97
CA LEU A 49 -5.45 4.16 -11.09
C LEU A 49 -5.47 3.47 -12.47
N ALA A 50 -6.64 3.34 -13.11
CA ALA A 50 -6.75 2.80 -14.46
C ALA A 50 -6.22 3.77 -15.53
N LEU A 51 -6.37 5.08 -15.34
CA LEU A 51 -5.85 6.11 -16.26
C LEU A 51 -4.32 6.20 -16.24
N GLY A 52 -3.69 5.87 -15.11
CA GLY A 52 -2.22 5.81 -14.97
C GLY A 52 -1.55 4.66 -15.73
N ASP A 53 -2.31 3.69 -16.23
CA ASP A 53 -1.79 2.44 -16.81
C ASP A 53 -1.86 2.39 -18.36
N ASN A 54 -1.98 3.54 -19.03
CA ASN A 54 -1.99 3.61 -20.49
C ASN A 54 -0.60 3.41 -21.11
N ARG A 55 -0.05 2.19 -20.99
CA ARG A 55 0.91 1.62 -21.95
C ARG A 55 0.25 0.41 -22.61
N ALA A 56 -0.28 0.64 -23.80
CA ALA A 56 -1.03 -0.33 -24.58
C ALA A 56 -0.28 -1.67 -24.76
N PRO A 57 -0.93 -2.83 -24.55
CA PRO A 57 -0.36 -4.12 -24.92
C PRO A 57 -0.45 -4.33 -26.43
N THR A 58 0.69 -4.67 -27.03
CA THR A 58 0.81 -5.07 -28.44
C THR A 58 0.15 -6.44 -28.64
N PRO A 59 -0.64 -6.67 -29.71
CA PRO A 59 -1.29 -7.97 -29.94
C PRO A 59 -0.28 -9.04 -30.42
N PRO A 60 -0.46 -10.31 -30.03
CA PRO A 60 0.41 -11.41 -30.45
C PRO A 60 0.07 -11.92 -31.86
N ILE A 61 1.12 -12.27 -32.61
CA ILE A 61 1.08 -12.93 -33.92
C ILE A 61 0.71 -14.42 -33.70
N PRO A 62 -0.15 -15.06 -34.52
CA PRO A 62 -0.42 -16.49 -34.43
C PRO A 62 0.71 -17.33 -35.07
N ALA A 63 1.23 -18.30 -34.32
CA ALA A 63 2.17 -19.30 -34.80
C ALA A 63 1.48 -20.36 -35.68
N GLN A 64 2.02 -20.59 -36.87
CA GLN A 64 1.60 -21.65 -37.79
C GLN A 64 2.13 -23.03 -37.36
N ASN A 65 1.26 -24.02 -37.53
CA ASN A 65 1.52 -25.45 -37.51
C ASN A 65 2.76 -25.86 -38.31
N GLY A 66 3.70 -26.54 -37.66
CA GLY A 66 4.73 -27.37 -38.28
C GLY A 66 4.56 -28.82 -37.80
N ARG A 67 3.89 -29.63 -38.62
CA ARG A 67 3.97 -31.10 -38.60
C ARG A 67 5.44 -31.52 -38.71
N ASN A 68 5.85 -32.52 -37.95
CA ASN A 68 6.91 -33.42 -38.37
C ASN A 68 6.58 -34.84 -37.92
N ASP A 69 6.38 -35.68 -38.94
CA ASP A 69 6.38 -37.13 -38.91
C ASP A 69 7.68 -37.67 -38.32
N HIS A 70 7.62 -38.76 -37.57
CA HIS A 70 8.67 -39.78 -37.51
C HIS A 70 8.02 -41.16 -37.40
N ASN A 71 8.27 -41.98 -38.43
CA ASN A 71 7.90 -43.39 -38.56
C ASN A 71 8.69 -44.29 -37.62
N ASP A 72 8.01 -45.35 -37.18
CA ASP A 72 8.37 -46.78 -37.13
C ASP A 72 9.84 -47.19 -37.02
N THR A 73 10.14 -48.14 -36.13
CA THR A 73 10.45 -49.56 -36.43
C THR A 73 10.61 -50.32 -35.09
N GLU A 74 9.98 -51.47 -34.88
CA GLU A 74 10.56 -52.82 -34.61
C GLU A 74 9.63 -53.47 -33.56
N ASP A 75 9.35 -54.76 -33.43
CA ASP A 75 9.55 -55.99 -34.19
C ASP A 75 8.66 -57.06 -33.51
N GLY A 76 8.36 -58.15 -34.22
CA GLY A 76 8.17 -59.47 -33.56
C GLY A 76 6.73 -59.96 -33.35
N ALA A 77 6.28 -60.78 -34.29
CA ALA A 77 5.24 -61.78 -34.10
C ALA A 77 5.80 -63.03 -33.38
N ASP A 78 5.05 -63.66 -32.48
CA ASP A 78 4.70 -65.09 -32.57
C ASP A 78 3.66 -65.53 -31.50
N SER A 79 2.97 -66.59 -31.88
CA SER A 79 1.81 -67.36 -31.42
C SER A 79 1.82 -68.05 -30.03
N GLY A 80 0.63 -68.53 -29.60
CA GLY A 80 0.54 -69.72 -28.72
C GLY A 80 -0.56 -69.77 -27.64
N GLU A 81 -1.80 -70.03 -28.05
CA GLU A 81 -2.90 -70.85 -27.47
C GLU A 81 -3.02 -71.29 -25.97
N ARG A 82 -4.32 -71.46 -25.59
CA ARG A 82 -5.01 -72.26 -24.52
C ARG A 82 -5.28 -71.60 -23.16
N GLU A 83 -6.52 -71.20 -22.88
CA GLU A 83 -7.68 -71.99 -22.34
C GLU A 83 -7.37 -72.60 -20.95
N SER A 84 -8.11 -72.33 -19.87
CA SER A 84 -9.53 -72.64 -19.73
C SER A 84 -10.12 -72.24 -18.34
N THR A 85 -11.35 -71.69 -18.40
CA THR A 85 -12.54 -71.88 -17.55
C THR A 85 -12.51 -71.79 -16.01
N SER A 86 -13.33 -70.86 -15.49
CA SER A 86 -14.55 -71.07 -14.66
C SER A 86 -15.12 -69.67 -14.35
N GLY A 87 -16.38 -69.28 -14.50
CA GLY A 87 -17.65 -69.97 -14.68
C GLY A 87 -18.69 -69.12 -13.92
N SER A 88 -19.53 -68.36 -14.61
CA SER A 88 -20.77 -67.83 -14.04
C SER A 88 -21.76 -67.47 -15.17
N LEU A 89 -22.83 -68.25 -15.21
CA LEU A 89 -23.94 -68.15 -16.14
C LEU A 89 -24.90 -67.05 -15.67
N LEU A 90 -24.97 -65.95 -16.42
CA LEU A 90 -26.13 -65.06 -16.44
C LEU A 90 -26.47 -64.75 -17.92
N PRO A 91 -27.76 -64.67 -18.29
CA PRO A 91 -28.16 -64.55 -19.68
C PRO A 91 -27.80 -63.19 -20.26
N ALA A 92 -27.27 -63.22 -21.49
CA ALA A 92 -26.92 -62.08 -22.30
C ALA A 92 -28.16 -61.23 -22.60
N TRP A 93 -28.18 -60.00 -22.10
CA TRP A 93 -29.08 -58.96 -22.59
C TRP A 93 -28.49 -58.36 -23.88
N PRO A 94 -29.30 -58.14 -24.93
CA PRO A 94 -28.81 -57.73 -26.23
C PRO A 94 -28.10 -56.37 -26.17
N ARG A 95 -26.85 -56.37 -26.63
CA ARG A 95 -26.16 -55.17 -27.10
C ARG A 95 -26.98 -54.53 -28.23
N GLY A 96 -27.21 -53.22 -28.11
CA GLY A 96 -27.61 -52.38 -29.24
C GLY A 96 -29.11 -52.09 -29.31
N SER A 97 -29.57 -51.15 -28.48
CA SER A 97 -30.72 -50.33 -28.85
C SER A 97 -30.24 -48.88 -28.98
N ILE A 98 -30.26 -48.36 -30.21
CA ILE A 98 -29.97 -46.95 -30.54
C ILE A 98 -30.79 -45.99 -29.67
N PHE A 99 -31.95 -46.44 -29.17
CA PHE A 99 -32.80 -45.66 -28.26
C PHE A 99 -32.21 -45.46 -26.85
N SER A 100 -31.33 -46.34 -26.35
CA SER A 100 -30.70 -46.15 -25.03
C SER A 100 -29.54 -45.14 -25.07
N TRP A 101 -28.73 -45.17 -26.14
CA TRP A 101 -27.76 -44.10 -26.42
C TRP A 101 -28.46 -42.77 -26.71
N GLY A 102 -29.57 -42.79 -27.44
CA GLY A 102 -30.41 -41.62 -27.69
C GLY A 102 -30.94 -41.01 -26.40
N TYR A 103 -31.44 -41.81 -25.45
CA TYR A 103 -31.90 -41.33 -24.14
C TYR A 103 -30.74 -40.77 -23.30
N TYR A 104 -29.56 -41.40 -23.30
CA TYR A 104 -28.38 -40.90 -22.60
C TYR A 104 -27.79 -39.62 -23.23
N LEU A 105 -27.81 -39.46 -24.55
CA LEU A 105 -27.39 -38.23 -25.26
C LEU A 105 -28.41 -37.10 -25.13
N LEU A 106 -29.70 -37.42 -25.09
CA LEU A 106 -30.78 -36.45 -24.94
C LEU A 106 -30.92 -35.96 -23.49
N THR A 107 -30.55 -36.78 -22.49
CA THR A 107 -30.54 -36.40 -21.07
C THR A 107 -29.20 -35.84 -20.57
N LEU A 108 -28.14 -35.93 -21.39
CA LEU A 108 -26.83 -35.33 -21.17
C LEU A 108 -26.85 -33.81 -21.03
N PRO A 109 -27.55 -33.03 -21.89
CA PRO A 109 -27.68 -31.60 -21.65
C PRO A 109 -28.41 -31.35 -20.33
N PHE A 110 -29.44 -32.13 -19.97
CA PHE A 110 -30.23 -31.89 -18.76
C PHE A 110 -29.48 -32.19 -17.44
N ARG A 111 -28.57 -33.17 -17.42
CA ARG A 111 -27.79 -33.51 -16.21
C ARG A 111 -26.57 -32.61 -15.98
N ILE A 112 -26.00 -32.06 -17.05
CA ILE A 112 -24.92 -31.07 -16.96
C ILE A 112 -25.48 -29.67 -16.74
N THR A 113 -26.61 -29.31 -17.37
CA THR A 113 -27.19 -27.98 -17.17
C THR A 113 -27.85 -27.82 -15.81
N LEU A 114 -28.39 -28.86 -15.15
CA LEU A 114 -29.02 -28.67 -13.82
C LEU A 114 -27.99 -28.44 -12.69
N SER A 115 -26.80 -29.03 -12.75
CA SER A 115 -25.71 -28.71 -11.81
C SER A 115 -25.05 -27.36 -12.13
N SER A 116 -24.90 -27.02 -13.41
CA SER A 116 -24.40 -25.71 -13.83
C SER A 116 -25.42 -24.58 -13.66
N LEU A 117 -26.72 -24.85 -13.70
CA LEU A 117 -27.79 -23.88 -13.42
C LEU A 117 -27.85 -23.56 -11.92
N SER A 118 -27.56 -24.51 -11.01
CA SER A 118 -27.41 -24.16 -9.59
C SER A 118 -26.21 -23.24 -9.36
N SER A 119 -25.11 -23.44 -10.07
CA SER A 119 -23.93 -22.57 -10.00
C SER A 119 -24.19 -21.19 -10.62
N LEU A 120 -24.91 -21.14 -11.74
CA LEU A 120 -25.33 -19.89 -12.39
C LEU A 120 -26.38 -19.16 -11.55
N PHE A 121 -27.30 -19.88 -10.90
CA PHE A 121 -28.32 -19.31 -10.03
C PHE A 121 -27.69 -18.80 -8.73
N LEU A 122 -26.71 -19.49 -8.15
CA LEU A 122 -25.92 -18.96 -7.03
C LEU A 122 -25.03 -17.79 -7.44
N PHE A 123 -24.49 -17.79 -8.66
CA PHE A 123 -23.71 -16.68 -9.20
C PHE A 123 -24.58 -15.43 -9.45
N VAL A 124 -25.76 -15.60 -10.05
CA VAL A 124 -26.73 -14.51 -10.28
C VAL A 124 -27.37 -14.07 -8.96
N TYR A 125 -27.66 -14.99 -8.04
CA TYR A 125 -28.07 -14.67 -6.67
C TYR A 125 -26.96 -13.92 -5.91
N ARG A 126 -25.68 -14.24 -6.13
CA ARG A 126 -24.52 -13.54 -5.58
C ARG A 126 -24.33 -12.13 -6.17
N ILE A 127 -24.78 -11.89 -7.40
CA ILE A 127 -24.79 -10.57 -8.06
C ILE A 127 -25.99 -9.73 -7.58
N VAL A 128 -27.16 -10.34 -7.40
CA VAL A 128 -28.41 -9.64 -7.04
C VAL A 128 -28.56 -9.45 -5.52
N TYR A 129 -28.01 -10.37 -4.73
CA TYR A 129 -27.93 -10.31 -3.28
C TYR A 129 -26.46 -10.41 -2.87
N PRO A 130 -25.68 -9.32 -2.93
CA PRO A 130 -24.36 -9.30 -2.31
C PRO A 130 -24.53 -9.76 -0.85
N TYR A 131 -23.77 -10.79 -0.46
CA TYR A 131 -23.78 -11.29 0.90
C TYR A 131 -23.75 -10.11 1.86
N PRO A 132 -24.63 -10.08 2.88
CA PRO A 132 -24.65 -8.97 3.82
C PRO A 132 -23.23 -8.80 4.33
N ARG A 133 -22.69 -7.58 4.20
CA ARG A 133 -21.39 -7.18 4.75
C ARG A 133 -21.38 -7.66 6.21
N ARG A 134 -20.77 -8.81 6.47
CA ARG A 134 -20.56 -9.26 7.84
C ARG A 134 -19.62 -8.22 8.41
N LEU A 135 -20.04 -7.55 9.49
CA LEU A 135 -19.10 -6.91 10.41
C LEU A 135 -18.18 -8.03 10.90
N THR A 136 -17.13 -8.27 10.13
CA THR A 136 -16.12 -9.28 10.39
C THR A 136 -14.99 -8.53 11.06
N ASP A 137 -14.49 -9.10 12.14
CA ASP A 137 -13.32 -8.59 12.82
C ASP A 137 -12.10 -9.11 12.07
N PRO A 138 -11.40 -8.27 11.26
CA PRO A 138 -10.26 -8.72 10.46
C PRO A 138 -9.11 -9.22 11.34
N LEU A 139 -8.98 -8.69 12.55
CA LEU A 139 -8.01 -9.16 13.52
C LEU A 139 -8.39 -10.56 14.02
N GLY A 140 -9.65 -10.75 14.40
CA GLY A 140 -10.18 -12.04 14.85
C GLY A 140 -9.98 -13.16 13.83
N ASP A 141 -10.23 -12.88 12.55
CA ASP A 141 -10.03 -13.84 11.45
C ASP A 141 -8.57 -14.31 11.35
N VAL A 142 -7.60 -13.40 11.49
CA VAL A 142 -6.16 -13.72 11.45
C VAL A 142 -5.74 -14.51 12.68
N LEU A 143 -6.14 -14.10 13.88
CA LEU A 143 -5.80 -14.80 15.13
C LEU A 143 -6.39 -16.21 15.16
N GLN A 144 -7.62 -16.37 14.67
CA GLN A 144 -8.25 -17.68 14.51
C GLN A 144 -7.45 -18.55 13.54
N PHE A 145 -7.04 -18.01 12.40
CA PHE A 145 -6.22 -18.72 11.43
C PHE A 145 -4.88 -19.19 12.04
N ILE A 146 -4.17 -18.33 12.78
CA ILE A 146 -2.90 -18.69 13.41
C ILE A 146 -3.09 -19.88 14.36
N GLY A 147 -4.12 -19.83 15.23
CA GLY A 147 -4.41 -20.93 16.14
C GLY A 147 -4.79 -22.24 15.42
N GLN A 148 -5.52 -22.16 14.30
CA GLN A 148 -5.85 -23.33 13.47
C GLN A 148 -4.60 -23.90 12.78
N TYR A 149 -3.75 -23.03 12.23
CA TYR A 149 -2.50 -23.41 11.58
C TYR A 149 -1.57 -24.14 12.56
N GLU A 150 -1.35 -23.57 13.75
CA GLU A 150 -0.49 -24.15 14.78
C GLU A 150 -1.02 -25.51 15.28
N ALA A 151 -2.35 -25.65 15.37
CA ALA A 151 -2.99 -26.91 15.76
C ALA A 151 -2.82 -28.02 14.71
N GLU A 152 -2.81 -27.68 13.42
CA GLU A 152 -2.75 -28.66 12.31
C GLU A 152 -1.32 -28.99 11.86
N TYR A 153 -0.44 -27.98 11.83
CA TYR A 153 0.91 -28.07 11.25
C TYR A 153 2.02 -27.97 12.30
N GLY A 154 1.72 -27.48 13.50
CA GLY A 154 2.68 -27.27 14.60
C GLY A 154 3.21 -25.83 14.67
N GLN A 155 4.04 -25.57 15.69
CA GLN A 155 4.57 -24.23 16.00
C GLN A 155 5.89 -23.88 15.27
N GLN A 156 6.36 -24.76 14.38
CA GLN A 156 7.56 -24.50 13.58
C GLN A 156 7.16 -23.80 12.28
N HIS A 157 7.24 -22.47 12.27
CA HIS A 157 6.96 -21.61 11.11
C HIS A 157 7.54 -20.21 11.37
N PRO A 158 7.62 -19.32 10.37
CA PRO A 158 8.00 -17.94 10.59
C PRO A 158 6.97 -17.24 11.50
N ALA A 159 7.42 -16.26 12.28
CA ALA A 159 6.61 -15.59 13.28
C ALA A 159 5.50 -14.78 12.61
N PHE A 160 4.25 -15.24 12.77
CA PHE A 160 3.09 -14.53 12.23
C PHE A 160 2.88 -13.19 12.93
N PHE A 161 2.69 -12.14 12.14
CA PHE A 161 2.24 -10.84 12.62
C PHE A 161 0.79 -10.94 13.08
N GLN A 162 0.56 -10.68 14.37
CA GLN A 162 -0.74 -10.76 15.03
C GLN A 162 -1.53 -9.45 14.84
N GLY A 163 -1.91 -9.17 13.59
CA GLY A 163 -2.67 -7.97 13.22
C GLY A 163 -3.43 -8.16 11.91
N SER A 164 -4.32 -7.22 11.59
CA SER A 164 -5.01 -7.19 10.29
C SER A 164 -4.01 -6.99 9.14
N TYR A 165 -4.44 -7.24 7.90
CA TYR A 165 -3.60 -7.00 6.72
C TYR A 165 -3.14 -5.54 6.63
N SER A 166 -4.06 -4.60 6.90
CA SER A 166 -3.75 -3.16 6.92
C SER A 166 -2.72 -2.80 8.00
N GLN A 167 -2.82 -3.40 9.19
CA GLN A 167 -1.84 -3.18 10.26
C GLN A 167 -0.47 -3.75 9.90
N ALA A 168 -0.41 -4.94 9.30
CA ALA A 168 0.85 -5.54 8.85
C ALA A 168 1.53 -4.68 7.78
N LEU A 169 0.74 -4.13 6.85
CA LEU A 169 1.22 -3.24 5.80
C LEU A 169 1.73 -1.91 6.37
N SER A 170 0.99 -1.28 7.28
CA SER A 170 1.44 -0.06 7.96
C SER A 170 2.71 -0.30 8.78
N HIS A 171 2.79 -1.41 9.50
CA HIS A 171 3.97 -1.78 10.29
C HIS A 171 5.19 -2.03 9.40
N ALA A 172 5.04 -2.76 8.29
CA ALA A 172 6.13 -2.96 7.34
C ALA A 172 6.59 -1.64 6.69
N LYS A 173 5.67 -0.71 6.43
CA LYS A 173 5.99 0.64 5.92
C LYS A 173 6.74 1.47 6.97
N SER A 174 6.30 1.48 8.22
CA SER A 174 6.94 2.28 9.29
C SER A 174 8.32 1.74 9.67
N GLU A 175 8.48 0.42 9.68
CA GLU A 175 9.76 -0.25 9.98
C GLU A 175 10.70 -0.33 8.77
N LEU A 176 10.24 0.09 7.58
CA LEU A 176 10.98 -0.03 6.33
C LEU A 176 11.51 -1.46 6.12
N LYS A 177 10.60 -2.43 6.21
CA LYS A 177 10.84 -3.88 6.00
C LYS A 177 9.99 -4.42 4.86
N PHE A 178 10.41 -5.55 4.30
CA PHE A 178 9.56 -6.34 3.42
C PHE A 178 8.39 -6.95 4.19
N LEU A 179 7.26 -7.13 3.53
CA LEU A 179 6.10 -7.86 4.03
C LEU A 179 5.89 -9.10 3.17
N LEU A 180 5.98 -10.28 3.78
CA LEU A 180 5.69 -11.56 3.15
C LEU A 180 4.28 -12.01 3.54
N VAL A 181 3.39 -12.03 2.55
CA VAL A 181 1.99 -12.43 2.70
C VAL A 181 1.82 -13.89 2.27
N TYR A 182 1.30 -14.71 3.17
CA TYR A 182 0.91 -16.10 2.91
C TYR A 182 -0.61 -16.24 2.87
N LEU A 183 -1.15 -16.70 1.74
CA LEU A 183 -2.56 -17.02 1.61
C LEU A 183 -2.76 -18.54 1.71
N HIS A 184 -3.45 -18.96 2.76
CA HIS A 184 -3.70 -20.35 3.06
C HIS A 184 -5.01 -20.83 2.45
N CYS A 185 -4.97 -21.93 1.71
CA CYS A 185 -6.16 -22.63 1.22
C CYS A 185 -6.14 -24.07 1.73
N ALA A 186 -6.97 -24.37 2.74
CA ALA A 186 -7.07 -25.69 3.35
C ALA A 186 -7.58 -26.77 2.38
N ASP A 187 -8.37 -26.38 1.37
CA ASP A 187 -8.95 -27.30 0.38
C ASP A 187 -7.94 -27.73 -0.71
N HIS A 188 -6.76 -27.10 -0.78
CA HIS A 188 -5.78 -27.40 -1.81
C HIS A 188 -4.83 -28.54 -1.39
N GLN A 189 -4.67 -29.54 -2.26
CA GLN A 189 -3.91 -30.78 -1.98
C GLN A 189 -2.44 -30.55 -1.59
N ASP A 190 -1.81 -29.51 -2.11
CA ASP A 190 -0.38 -29.23 -1.90
C ASP A 190 -0.10 -28.40 -0.63
N THR A 191 -1.14 -27.81 -0.02
CA THR A 191 -1.00 -26.93 1.16
C THR A 191 -0.40 -27.67 2.37
N PRO A 192 -0.86 -28.88 2.75
CA PRO A 192 -0.33 -29.55 3.94
C PRO A 192 1.15 -29.90 3.82
N ALA A 193 1.58 -30.35 2.64
CA ALA A 193 2.98 -30.68 2.37
C ALA A 193 3.86 -29.42 2.47
N PHE A 194 3.41 -28.31 1.89
CA PHE A 194 4.12 -27.04 1.94
C PHE A 194 4.29 -26.52 3.37
N CYS A 195 3.24 -26.51 4.19
CA CYS A 195 3.31 -26.06 5.59
C CYS A 195 4.25 -26.94 6.44
N ARG A 196 4.18 -28.27 6.29
CA ARG A 196 4.94 -29.23 7.12
C ARG A 196 6.37 -29.50 6.69
N THR A 197 6.76 -29.08 5.48
CA THR A 197 8.11 -29.34 4.96
C THR A 197 8.84 -28.06 4.59
N THR A 198 8.13 -27.10 4.00
CA THR A 198 8.74 -25.92 3.39
C THR A 198 8.71 -24.74 4.33
N LEU A 199 7.53 -24.35 4.83
CA LEU A 199 7.41 -23.24 5.79
C LEU A 199 8.00 -23.54 7.17
N SER A 200 8.11 -24.82 7.53
CA SER A 200 8.67 -25.28 8.81
C SER A 200 10.19 -25.49 8.77
N ASP A 201 10.84 -25.28 7.62
CA ASP A 201 12.29 -25.42 7.50
C ASP A 201 13.02 -24.38 8.37
N PRO A 202 13.90 -24.79 9.30
CA PRO A 202 14.53 -23.86 10.24
C PRO A 202 15.33 -22.74 9.58
N ALA A 203 16.02 -23.03 8.46
CA ALA A 203 16.82 -22.02 7.77
C ALA A 203 15.94 -20.97 7.09
N LEU A 204 14.83 -21.40 6.48
CA LEU A 204 13.81 -20.48 5.95
C LEU A 204 13.19 -19.63 7.08
N VAL A 205 12.81 -20.25 8.19
CA VAL A 205 12.18 -19.58 9.34
C VAL A 205 13.10 -18.48 9.90
N GLU A 206 14.37 -18.80 10.12
CA GLU A 206 15.37 -17.83 10.60
C GLU A 206 15.55 -16.67 9.60
N TYR A 207 15.65 -16.98 8.31
CA TYR A 207 15.80 -15.97 7.27
C TYR A 207 14.59 -15.02 7.23
N VAL A 208 13.37 -15.56 7.21
CA VAL A 208 12.13 -14.74 7.15
C VAL A 208 12.01 -13.86 8.39
N ASN A 209 12.20 -14.41 9.60
CA ASN A 209 12.08 -13.65 10.85
C ASN A 209 13.07 -12.47 10.95
N ASN A 210 14.27 -12.63 10.40
CA ASN A 210 15.31 -11.60 10.45
C ASN A 210 15.15 -10.52 9.39
N THR A 211 14.54 -10.84 8.23
CA THR A 211 14.56 -9.95 7.06
C THR A 211 13.22 -9.27 6.79
N MET A 212 12.10 -9.87 7.17
CA MET A 212 10.77 -9.42 6.75
C MET A 212 9.69 -9.66 7.81
N VAL A 213 8.57 -8.97 7.66
CA VAL A 213 7.35 -9.20 8.45
C VAL A 213 6.58 -10.32 7.77
N PHE A 214 6.27 -11.39 8.48
CA PHE A 214 5.47 -12.50 7.94
C PHE A 214 4.01 -12.35 8.38
N TRP A 215 3.09 -12.36 7.43
CA TRP A 215 1.66 -12.28 7.68
C TRP A 215 0.94 -13.37 6.90
N GLY A 216 -0.11 -13.95 7.46
CA GLY A 216 -0.91 -14.93 6.74
C GLY A 216 -2.34 -15.03 7.22
N CYS A 217 -3.21 -15.48 6.33
CA CYS A 217 -4.62 -15.70 6.61
C CYS A 217 -5.20 -16.80 5.70
N SER A 218 -6.26 -17.44 6.17
CA SER A 218 -7.02 -18.40 5.35
C SER A 218 -7.93 -17.67 4.37
N VAL A 219 -7.95 -18.09 3.10
CA VAL A 219 -8.84 -17.51 2.07
C VAL A 219 -10.32 -17.83 2.30
N THR A 220 -10.63 -18.70 3.27
CA THR A 220 -11.99 -18.98 3.73
C THR A 220 -12.56 -17.90 4.65
N THR A 221 -11.70 -17.08 5.27
CA THR A 221 -12.13 -15.96 6.14
C THR A 221 -12.41 -14.71 5.32
N ALA A 222 -13.09 -13.73 5.91
CA ALA A 222 -13.43 -12.51 5.19
C ALA A 222 -12.18 -11.67 4.88
N GLU A 223 -11.25 -11.57 5.85
CA GLU A 223 -9.98 -10.86 5.65
C GLU A 223 -9.11 -11.55 4.59
N GLY A 224 -8.91 -12.87 4.70
CA GLY A 224 -8.11 -13.62 3.72
C GLY A 224 -8.71 -13.59 2.32
N TYR A 225 -10.04 -13.69 2.18
CA TYR A 225 -10.71 -13.55 0.90
C TYR A 225 -10.48 -12.16 0.28
N ARG A 226 -10.59 -11.08 1.06
CA ARG A 226 -10.33 -9.72 0.55
C ARG A 226 -8.89 -9.55 0.05
N VAL A 227 -7.92 -10.07 0.80
CA VAL A 227 -6.50 -9.99 0.41
C VAL A 227 -6.22 -10.83 -0.83
N SER A 228 -6.85 -12.00 -0.95
CA SER A 228 -6.78 -12.84 -2.16
C SER A 228 -7.20 -12.06 -3.41
N GLN A 229 -8.37 -11.41 -3.39
CA GLN A 229 -8.87 -10.61 -4.51
C GLN A 229 -7.93 -9.44 -4.88
N ALA A 230 -7.28 -8.83 -3.89
CA ALA A 230 -6.33 -7.75 -4.11
C ALA A 230 -5.02 -8.24 -4.75
N LEU A 231 -4.52 -9.40 -4.32
CA LEU A 231 -3.26 -9.97 -4.83
C LEU A 231 -3.44 -10.75 -6.15
N ARG A 232 -4.68 -11.15 -6.48
CA ARG A 232 -5.08 -11.90 -7.68
C ARG A 232 -4.29 -13.21 -7.81
N GLU A 233 -4.38 -14.06 -6.79
CA GLU A 233 -3.72 -15.38 -6.79
C GLU A 233 -4.35 -16.32 -7.82
N ASN A 234 -3.53 -17.15 -8.47
CA ASN A 234 -4.00 -18.12 -9.47
C ASN A 234 -3.78 -19.58 -9.07
N ALA A 235 -2.92 -19.84 -8.09
CA ALA A 235 -2.59 -21.18 -7.60
C ALA A 235 -2.15 -21.17 -6.14
N TYR A 236 -2.27 -22.32 -5.47
CA TYR A 236 -1.87 -22.49 -4.08
C TYR A 236 -0.79 -23.59 -3.95
N PRO A 237 0.06 -23.54 -2.91
CA PRO A 237 0.23 -22.44 -1.94
C PRO A 237 0.70 -21.13 -2.60
N PHE A 238 0.29 -19.99 -2.03
CA PHE A 238 0.59 -18.65 -2.56
C PHE A 238 1.33 -17.80 -1.54
N LEU A 239 2.43 -17.19 -1.99
CA LEU A 239 3.19 -16.19 -1.25
C LEU A 239 3.38 -14.94 -2.12
N ALA A 240 3.21 -13.76 -1.51
CA ALA A 240 3.51 -12.48 -2.14
C ALA A 240 4.49 -11.69 -1.28
N LEU A 241 5.51 -11.12 -1.92
CA LEU A 241 6.48 -10.23 -1.28
C LEU A 241 6.15 -8.78 -1.64
N ILE A 242 5.97 -7.94 -0.63
CA ILE A 242 5.59 -6.54 -0.74
C ILE A 242 6.67 -5.67 -0.12
N VAL A 243 6.98 -4.53 -0.74
CA VAL A 243 7.96 -3.55 -0.23
C VAL A 243 7.53 -2.13 -0.55
N LEU A 244 8.02 -1.17 0.24
CA LEU A 244 7.87 0.25 -0.01
C LEU A 244 8.74 0.66 -1.22
N ARG A 245 8.09 1.18 -2.24
CA ARG A 245 8.71 1.75 -3.44
C ARG A 245 8.00 3.04 -3.80
N ASP A 246 8.75 4.12 -4.01
CA ASP A 246 8.19 5.43 -4.38
C ASP A 246 7.04 5.85 -3.44
N ASN A 247 7.25 5.66 -2.13
CA ASN A 247 6.28 5.90 -1.05
C ASN A 247 4.98 5.06 -1.09
N ARG A 248 4.89 4.05 -1.97
CA ARG A 248 3.76 3.11 -2.11
C ARG A 248 4.16 1.68 -1.78
N MET A 249 3.27 0.91 -1.15
CA MET A 249 3.49 -0.52 -0.91
C MET A 249 3.16 -1.29 -2.18
N THR A 250 4.16 -1.96 -2.74
CA THR A 250 4.07 -2.62 -4.05
C THR A 250 4.45 -4.09 -3.96
N VAL A 251 3.75 -4.95 -4.70
CA VAL A 251 4.07 -6.38 -4.82
C VAL A 251 5.27 -6.52 -5.76
N VAL A 252 6.40 -7.01 -5.24
CA VAL A 252 7.66 -7.21 -5.98
C VAL A 252 7.94 -8.67 -6.31
N GLY A 253 7.24 -9.59 -5.66
CA GLY A 253 7.39 -11.03 -5.89
C GLY A 253 6.09 -11.79 -5.69
N ARG A 254 5.86 -12.79 -6.53
CA ARG A 254 4.77 -13.78 -6.39
C ARG A 254 5.36 -15.17 -6.55
N LEU A 255 5.04 -16.05 -5.61
CA LEU A 255 5.54 -17.41 -5.54
C LEU A 255 4.32 -18.32 -5.41
N GLU A 256 4.03 -19.05 -6.47
CA GLU A 256 2.84 -19.88 -6.60
C GLU A 256 3.21 -21.36 -6.73
N GLY A 257 2.44 -22.22 -6.06
CA GLY A 257 2.57 -23.67 -6.14
C GLY A 257 3.59 -24.29 -5.19
N PRO A 258 3.65 -25.63 -5.14
CA PRO A 258 4.56 -26.34 -4.25
C PRO A 258 6.02 -26.09 -4.64
N CYS A 259 6.86 -25.79 -3.66
CA CYS A 259 8.29 -25.61 -3.85
C CYS A 259 9.08 -26.21 -2.68
N THR A 260 10.36 -26.51 -2.90
CA THR A 260 11.27 -26.95 -1.83
C THR A 260 11.72 -25.75 -0.99
N PRO A 261 12.09 -25.94 0.29
CA PRO A 261 12.56 -24.85 1.15
C PRO A 261 13.77 -24.14 0.58
N THR A 262 14.72 -24.88 0.00
CA THR A 262 15.90 -24.30 -0.66
C THR A 262 15.53 -23.38 -1.81
N LYS A 263 14.64 -23.84 -2.71
CA LYS A 263 14.16 -23.06 -3.84
C LYS A 263 13.42 -21.81 -3.38
N LEU A 264 12.57 -21.94 -2.35
CA LEU A 264 11.83 -20.81 -1.80
C LEU A 264 12.78 -19.75 -1.22
N THR A 265 13.77 -20.17 -0.43
CA THR A 265 14.78 -19.28 0.15
C THR A 265 15.59 -18.58 -0.94
N GLU A 266 16.07 -19.30 -1.95
CA GLU A 266 16.82 -18.71 -3.08
C GLU A 266 15.99 -17.67 -3.85
N GLN A 267 14.71 -17.96 -4.11
CA GLN A 267 13.81 -17.01 -4.77
C GLN A 267 13.56 -15.76 -3.90
N LEU A 268 13.31 -15.94 -2.60
CA LEU A 268 13.12 -14.81 -1.69
C LEU A 268 14.38 -13.96 -1.59
N GLN A 269 15.56 -14.56 -1.47
CA GLN A 269 16.84 -13.86 -1.44
C GLN A 269 17.09 -13.06 -2.72
N LEU A 270 16.77 -13.64 -3.89
CA LEU A 270 16.90 -12.96 -5.17
C LEU A 270 16.00 -11.71 -5.22
N ILE A 271 14.70 -11.86 -4.90
CA ILE A 271 13.75 -10.76 -4.96
C ILE A 271 14.10 -9.67 -3.93
N VAL A 272 14.51 -10.06 -2.71
CA VAL A 272 14.96 -9.11 -1.67
C VAL A 272 16.16 -8.32 -2.16
N ARG A 273 17.21 -9.00 -2.64
CA ARG A 273 18.43 -8.35 -3.12
C ARG A 273 18.15 -7.34 -4.25
N ASP A 274 17.30 -7.71 -5.19
CA ASP A 274 17.00 -6.88 -6.35
C ASP A 274 16.14 -5.64 -5.99
N ASN A 275 15.48 -5.63 -4.81
CA ASN A 275 14.61 -4.54 -4.35
C ASN A 275 15.11 -3.84 -3.08
N GLU A 276 16.20 -4.29 -2.46
CA GLU A 276 16.73 -3.73 -1.21
C GLU A 276 17.11 -2.25 -1.35
N ALA A 277 17.54 -1.82 -2.54
CA ALA A 277 17.88 -0.44 -2.84
C ALA A 277 16.75 0.55 -2.49
N TYR A 278 15.48 0.17 -2.67
CA TYR A 278 14.34 1.03 -2.33
C TYR A 278 14.24 1.29 -0.82
N LEU A 279 14.54 0.28 0.00
CA LEU A 279 14.57 0.45 1.46
C LEU A 279 15.76 1.29 1.92
N VAL A 280 16.92 1.16 1.26
CA VAL A 280 18.09 2.00 1.55
C VAL A 280 17.80 3.47 1.29
N VAL A 281 17.19 3.79 0.14
CA VAL A 281 16.78 5.17 -0.19
C VAL A 281 15.76 5.68 0.83
N ALA A 282 14.71 4.92 1.14
CA ALA A 282 13.70 5.33 2.11
C ALA A 282 14.26 5.57 3.52
N ARG A 283 15.26 4.76 3.94
CA ARG A 283 15.96 4.96 5.23
C ARG A 283 16.80 6.23 5.22
N ALA A 284 17.51 6.50 4.13
CA ALA A 284 18.31 7.71 3.98
C ALA A 284 17.43 8.97 4.03
N GLU A 285 16.31 8.99 3.30
CA GLU A 285 15.35 10.10 3.35
C GLU A 285 14.78 10.33 4.75
N ARG A 286 14.43 9.24 5.46
CA ARG A 286 13.92 9.34 6.83
C ARG A 286 14.96 9.95 7.77
N GLN A 287 16.21 9.48 7.69
CA GLN A 287 17.31 10.00 8.49
C GLN A 287 17.58 11.48 8.19
N GLU A 288 17.56 11.88 6.92
CA GLU A 288 17.72 13.28 6.53
C GLU A 288 16.62 14.19 7.10
N ARG A 289 15.36 13.74 7.03
CA ARG A 289 14.23 14.46 7.62
C ARG A 289 14.34 14.56 9.14
N GLU A 290 14.73 13.48 9.82
CA GLU A 290 14.93 13.46 11.27
C GLU A 290 16.08 14.40 11.70
N LEU A 291 17.20 14.40 10.98
CA LEU A 291 18.33 15.31 11.23
C LEU A 291 17.94 16.78 11.00
N THR A 292 17.20 17.05 9.92
CA THR A 292 16.73 18.40 9.60
C THR A 292 15.75 18.90 10.66
N ALA A 293 14.84 18.05 11.14
CA ALA A 293 13.91 18.38 12.22
C ALA A 293 14.64 18.61 13.55
N ALA A 294 15.63 17.79 13.88
CA ALA A 294 16.44 17.94 15.08
C ALA A 294 17.26 19.24 15.06
N LEU A 295 17.87 19.60 13.93
CA LEU A 295 18.60 20.85 13.78
C LEU A 295 17.71 22.07 14.00
N ARG A 296 16.48 22.04 13.45
CA ARG A 296 15.49 23.12 13.65
C ARG A 296 15.08 23.25 15.11
N LEU A 297 14.82 22.13 15.79
CA LEU A 297 14.46 22.14 17.20
C LEU A 297 15.59 22.69 18.07
N GLN A 298 16.84 22.27 17.82
CA GLN A 298 17.99 22.78 18.55
C GLN A 298 18.19 24.29 18.35
N GLN A 299 18.02 24.79 17.12
CA GLN A 299 18.06 26.22 16.84
C GLN A 299 16.96 26.99 17.58
N ASP A 300 15.75 26.43 17.66
CA ASP A 300 14.64 27.02 18.41
C ASP A 300 14.93 27.05 19.92
N GLU A 301 15.55 26.01 20.48
CA GLU A 301 15.96 25.93 21.89
C GLU A 301 17.07 26.92 22.22
N ASP A 302 18.18 26.91 21.48
CA ASP A 302 19.31 27.85 21.64
C ASP A 302 18.82 29.30 21.56
N TYR A 303 17.92 29.57 20.62
CA TYR A 303 17.29 30.87 20.51
C TYR A 303 16.45 31.19 21.74
N GLN A 304 15.59 30.27 22.22
CA GLN A 304 14.75 30.50 23.40
C GLN A 304 15.58 30.75 24.66
N GLU A 305 16.69 30.04 24.85
CA GLU A 305 17.62 30.27 25.97
C GLU A 305 18.23 31.68 25.91
N SER A 306 18.66 32.12 24.72
CA SER A 306 19.17 33.48 24.51
C SER A 306 18.15 34.58 24.88
N LEU A 307 16.84 34.28 24.80
CA LEU A 307 15.79 35.20 25.22
C LEU A 307 15.55 35.23 26.73
N GLN A 308 15.86 34.14 27.43
CA GLN A 308 15.61 33.98 28.86
C GLN A 308 16.73 34.57 29.72
N GLU A 309 17.96 34.67 29.22
CA GLU A 309 19.13 35.19 29.96
C GLU A 309 19.09 36.69 30.36
N GLY A 310 17.99 37.41 30.12
CA GLY A 310 17.65 38.55 30.96
C GLY A 310 18.45 39.86 30.76
N ALA A 311 17.83 40.76 30.00
CA ALA A 311 17.59 42.17 30.33
C ALA A 311 18.63 43.26 29.97
N GLU A 312 19.83 42.94 29.49
CA GLU A 312 20.67 43.94 28.80
C GLU A 312 20.89 43.52 27.34
N GLY A 313 20.39 44.34 26.42
CA GLY A 313 20.61 44.11 24.99
C GLY A 313 19.51 43.34 24.27
N THR A 314 18.30 43.15 24.82
CA THR A 314 17.16 42.56 24.08
C THR A 314 16.17 43.62 23.58
N VAL A 315 15.50 43.36 22.45
CA VAL A 315 14.37 44.14 21.92
C VAL A 315 13.11 43.28 21.90
N HIS A 316 12.01 43.80 22.44
CA HIS A 316 10.69 43.17 22.42
C HIS A 316 9.92 43.58 21.16
N ILE A 317 9.72 42.65 20.24
CA ILE A 317 9.01 42.90 18.99
C ILE A 317 7.60 42.31 19.07
N VAL A 318 6.62 43.13 18.71
CA VAL A 318 5.23 42.70 18.52
C VAL A 318 4.88 42.88 17.05
N VAL A 319 4.57 41.79 16.36
CA VAL A 319 4.21 41.81 14.94
C VAL A 319 2.71 41.61 14.79
N LYS A 320 2.07 42.47 13.99
CA LYS A 320 0.67 42.32 13.59
C LYS A 320 0.60 41.78 12.17
N LEU A 321 0.01 40.61 12.00
CA LEU A 321 -0.23 39.97 10.71
C LEU A 321 -1.45 40.57 9.99
N PRO A 322 -1.57 40.42 8.66
CA PRO A 322 -2.70 40.94 7.87
C PRO A 322 -4.05 40.41 8.36
N HIS A 323 -4.09 39.14 8.75
CA HIS A 323 -5.28 38.46 9.29
C HIS A 323 -5.62 38.81 10.75
N GLY A 324 -4.89 39.77 11.34
CA GLY A 324 -5.16 40.28 12.69
C GLY A 324 -4.47 39.51 13.82
N ALA A 325 -3.86 38.36 13.53
CA ALA A 325 -3.01 37.64 14.47
C ALA A 325 -1.84 38.50 14.96
N ARG A 326 -1.45 38.30 16.22
CA ARG A 326 -0.44 39.12 16.90
C ARG A 326 0.65 38.20 17.46
N LEU A 327 1.86 38.36 16.94
CA LEU A 327 3.04 37.61 17.34
C LEU A 327 3.85 38.46 18.31
N GLU A 328 4.36 37.86 19.38
CA GLU A 328 5.23 38.55 20.33
C GLU A 328 6.49 37.72 20.55
N ARG A 329 7.67 38.33 20.34
CA ARG A 329 8.96 37.66 20.56
C ARG A 329 10.00 38.69 20.98
N ARG A 330 10.91 38.28 21.86
CA ARG A 330 12.12 39.07 22.17
C ARG A 330 13.22 38.66 21.19
N PHE A 331 14.11 39.56 20.88
CA PHE A 331 15.30 39.33 20.04
C PHE A 331 16.50 39.96 20.74
N LEU A 332 17.71 39.47 20.51
CA LEU A 332 18.91 40.21 20.92
C LEU A 332 19.14 41.39 19.97
N LYS A 333 19.69 42.48 20.48
CA LYS A 333 20.09 43.66 19.70
C LYS A 333 21.17 43.30 18.67
N THR A 334 22.02 42.32 19.00
CA THR A 334 23.08 41.79 18.15
C THR A 334 22.56 40.86 17.05
N ASP A 335 21.32 40.35 17.15
CA ASP A 335 20.77 39.46 16.14
C ASP A 335 20.54 40.21 14.83
N SER A 336 20.71 39.51 13.71
CA SER A 336 20.32 40.00 12.40
C SER A 336 18.79 40.13 12.32
N LEU A 337 18.30 41.14 11.60
CA LEU A 337 16.89 41.26 11.23
C LEU A 337 16.38 40.07 10.40
N GLU A 338 17.26 39.24 9.83
CA GLU A 338 16.90 37.97 9.20
C GLU A 338 16.11 37.05 10.16
N ALA A 339 16.49 37.02 11.44
CA ALA A 339 15.78 36.25 12.46
C ALA A 339 14.31 36.69 12.62
N LEU A 340 14.03 38.00 12.42
CA LEU A 340 12.66 38.51 12.41
C LEU A 340 11.87 37.99 11.21
N TYR A 341 12.50 37.96 10.03
CA TYR A 341 11.86 37.49 8.81
C TYR A 341 11.48 36.02 8.92
N TYR A 342 12.41 35.15 9.30
CA TYR A 342 12.12 33.72 9.46
C TYR A 342 11.13 33.44 10.59
N TYR A 343 11.15 34.22 11.67
CA TYR A 343 10.13 34.10 12.71
C TYR A 343 8.71 34.35 12.17
N ILE A 344 8.55 35.35 11.31
CA ILE A 344 7.25 35.66 10.69
C ILE A 344 6.90 34.59 9.64
N PHE A 345 7.85 34.25 8.76
CA PHE A 345 7.66 33.30 7.66
C PHE A 345 7.27 31.89 8.13
N CYS A 346 7.78 31.43 9.27
CA CYS A 346 7.41 30.13 9.83
C CYS A 346 6.01 30.10 10.47
N HIS A 347 5.32 31.24 10.59
CA HIS A 347 4.00 31.29 11.19
C HIS A 347 2.92 30.83 10.18
N PRO A 348 1.97 29.96 10.56
CA PRO A 348 0.96 29.43 9.64
C PRO A 348 0.06 30.51 9.01
N ASP A 349 -0.20 31.59 9.74
CA ASP A 349 -1.00 32.73 9.24
C ASP A 349 -0.14 33.81 8.54
N SER A 350 1.11 33.52 8.18
CA SER A 350 1.96 34.46 7.44
C SER A 350 1.71 34.37 5.93
N PRO A 351 1.79 35.49 5.18
CA PRO A 351 1.68 35.46 3.72
C PRO A 351 2.91 34.83 3.07
N ASP A 352 2.78 34.30 1.86
CA ASP A 352 3.91 33.77 1.08
C ASP A 352 4.93 34.88 0.73
N ARG A 353 4.46 36.09 0.40
CA ARG A 353 5.30 37.27 0.18
C ARG A 353 4.79 38.44 0.99
N PHE A 354 5.65 38.99 1.83
CA PHE A 354 5.27 40.06 2.73
C PHE A 354 6.35 41.11 2.94
N GLN A 355 5.92 42.29 3.33
CA GLN A 355 6.78 43.39 3.73
C GLN A 355 6.51 43.79 5.19
N VAL A 356 7.59 43.98 5.97
CA VAL A 356 7.49 44.40 7.37
C VAL A 356 7.71 45.91 7.48
N THR A 357 6.82 46.60 8.19
CA THR A 357 6.87 48.06 8.39
C THR A 357 6.70 48.49 9.85
N THR A 358 7.35 49.59 10.22
CA THR A 358 7.13 50.30 11.49
C THR A 358 5.97 51.29 11.39
N ASN A 359 5.34 51.65 12.51
CA ASN A 359 4.25 52.64 12.50
C ASN A 359 4.75 54.09 12.51
N PHE A 360 5.71 54.42 13.39
CA PHE A 360 6.22 55.78 13.58
C PHE A 360 7.71 55.78 13.97
N PRO A 361 8.61 56.39 13.16
CA PRO A 361 8.37 56.79 11.77
C PRO A 361 8.03 55.56 10.92
N ARG A 362 7.19 55.72 9.89
CA ARG A 362 6.85 54.61 8.99
C ARG A 362 8.04 54.30 8.08
N GLN A 363 8.63 53.13 8.25
CA GLN A 363 9.80 52.67 7.50
C GLN A 363 9.67 51.17 7.22
N VAL A 364 10.20 50.75 6.07
CA VAL A 364 10.34 49.34 5.71
C VAL A 364 11.53 48.75 6.47
N VAL A 365 11.30 47.64 7.16
CA VAL A 365 12.33 46.91 7.88
C VAL A 365 13.05 45.98 6.88
N PRO A 366 14.36 46.15 6.64
CA PRO A 366 15.10 45.33 5.67
C PRO A 366 15.47 43.98 6.29
N CYS A 367 14.46 43.14 6.58
CA CYS A 367 14.64 41.84 7.24
C CYS A 367 14.72 40.65 6.28
N GLU A 368 14.26 40.80 5.03
CA GLU A 368 14.27 39.72 4.03
C GLU A 368 15.69 39.55 3.43
N PRO A 369 16.30 38.34 3.52
CA PRO A 369 17.56 38.05 2.85
C PRO A 369 17.35 37.98 1.34
N SER A 370 18.03 38.84 0.58
CA SER A 370 17.91 38.93 -0.89
C SER A 370 19.28 39.04 -1.56
N GLU A 371 19.38 38.80 -2.87
CA GLU A 371 20.65 38.94 -3.61
C GLU A 371 21.29 40.34 -3.45
N ALA A 372 20.48 41.38 -3.26
CA ALA A 372 20.94 42.75 -3.04
C ALA A 372 21.36 43.04 -1.58
N ASN A 373 20.85 42.25 -0.63
CA ASN A 373 21.19 42.36 0.79
C ASN A 373 21.26 40.96 1.42
N PRO A 374 22.38 40.23 1.21
CA PRO A 374 22.49 38.85 1.65
C PRO A 374 22.57 38.73 3.19
N ASN A 375 23.02 39.79 3.87
CA ASN A 375 23.13 39.83 5.33
C ASN A 375 22.35 41.04 5.86
N PRO A 376 21.07 40.87 6.22
CA PRO A 376 20.27 41.91 6.86
C PRO A 376 20.97 42.50 8.10
N PRO A 377 20.84 43.82 8.34
CA PRO A 377 21.51 44.48 9.47
C PRO A 377 20.95 43.96 10.80
N THR A 378 21.65 44.24 11.89
CA THR A 378 21.19 43.83 13.22
C THR A 378 20.08 44.73 13.78
N PHE A 379 19.35 44.26 14.79
CA PHE A 379 18.35 45.09 15.48
C PHE A 379 18.97 46.36 16.10
N GLU A 380 20.24 46.31 16.52
CA GLU A 380 21.00 47.46 17.01
C GLU A 380 21.33 48.47 15.92
N GLU A 381 21.79 48.00 14.77
CA GLU A 381 22.12 48.83 13.61
C GLU A 381 20.89 49.55 13.05
N PHE A 382 19.76 48.85 13.02
CA PHE A 382 18.48 49.41 12.58
C PHE A 382 17.83 50.32 13.64
N ARG A 383 18.28 50.26 14.91
CA ARG A 383 17.89 51.15 16.02
C ARG A 383 16.39 51.13 16.36
N LEU A 384 15.81 49.94 16.51
CA LEU A 384 14.44 49.82 17.01
C LEU A 384 14.36 50.12 18.52
N PRO A 385 13.29 50.79 18.99
CA PRO A 385 13.08 50.99 20.42
C PRO A 385 12.93 49.65 21.15
N PRO A 386 13.25 49.58 22.46
CA PRO A 386 13.26 48.33 23.24
C PRO A 386 11.95 47.55 23.22
N ARG A 387 10.82 48.23 22.94
CA ARG A 387 9.56 47.58 22.60
C ARG A 387 9.00 48.22 21.34
N SER A 388 8.90 47.43 20.26
CA SER A 388 8.48 47.91 18.95
C SER A 388 7.29 47.12 18.42
N MET A 389 6.37 47.82 17.76
CA MET A 389 5.23 47.23 17.07
C MET A 389 5.47 47.33 15.55
N LEU A 390 5.48 46.17 14.90
CA LEU A 390 5.68 46.02 13.47
C LEU A 390 4.41 45.49 12.81
N PHE A 391 4.24 45.81 11.53
CA PHE A 391 3.08 45.46 10.73
C PHE A 391 3.54 44.73 9.49
N VAL A 392 2.94 43.56 9.25
CA VAL A 392 3.15 42.77 8.04
C VAL A 392 2.09 43.19 7.03
N SER A 393 2.55 43.58 5.84
CA SER A 393 1.71 43.82 4.68
C SER A 393 1.92 42.68 3.70
N ASP A 394 0.83 42.02 3.31
CA ASP A 394 0.83 41.05 2.22
C ASP A 394 1.08 41.80 0.90
N LEU A 395 2.03 41.32 0.10
CA LEU A 395 2.38 41.92 -1.19
C LEU A 395 1.57 41.35 -2.35
N ASP A 396 0.88 40.23 -2.14
CA ASP A 396 0.10 39.54 -3.16
C ASP A 396 -1.43 39.76 -2.97
N ALA A 397 -1.84 40.53 -1.94
CA ALA A 397 -3.22 40.85 -1.60
C ALA A 397 -3.90 41.98 -2.40
#